data_AF-A0A1G9MY04-F1
#
_entry.id   AF-A0A1G9MY04-F1
#
_cell.length_a   1.000
_cell.length_b   1.000
_cell.length_c   1.000
_cell.angle_alpha   90.00
_cell.angle_beta   90.00
_cell.angle_gamma   90.00
#
_symmetry.space_group_name_H-M   'P 1'
#
loop_
_entity.id
_entity.type
_entity.pdbx_description
1 polymer ?
#
loop_
_entity_poly.entity_id
_entity_poly.type
_entity_poly.pdbx_seq_one_letter_code
_entity_poly.pdbx_strand_id
1 'polypeptide(L)'
;MKRFLSVLLLAVCTSSMISCGRFFDDIGYAFRKKKIDPNDPTTIPGGPNPPVTTPASTEYLENEFVKVGFNMNYGGSITYFSPAGSNVNMVNNFDLGRQFQYAYYSYPVENYTPNGVKPHPSWTTIGWDPVQTGDAYGNPSQVVSRSRSGNRVVFKTIPKQWGYYNVPCDCSVETTAELNGKALEIKHVLQLARTDTYDHVPRGQELAVAFMNSSFTKVKAYFGGEPFTDGPLVDFAIKTPPFARQDGSVEMYLPESWLYLHNDAGVGLGMWVPQSTTFSTYFLGTPNAGDEFSGNSGVFNSGEMEILDPKMRFETKMSYILGTVDEVRQYAQEHEKDRTQPEFDFSTDRQHWVYYESLDDGQYPFQGEWFLKFDSKITPLWGPSVAWDASKIKKMYLRAAYQGDPQQLRFIWHRQSSPQPYDNYESLSLLIDLIPDGQYHTYEIDLSKQEGWRGNIRRLMIDPGNTPKTGKWLKLKSLTTTQP
;
A
#
# COMPACT_ATOMS: atom_id res chain seq x y z
N MET A 1 -7.17 42.44 17.70
CA MET A 1 -7.16 41.07 18.27
C MET A 1 -7.96 40.07 17.40
N LYS A 2 -7.81 40.12 16.06
CA LYS A 2 -8.50 39.23 15.07
C LYS A 2 -7.59 38.84 13.88
N ARG A 3 -6.27 38.83 14.06
CA ARG A 3 -5.29 38.46 13.02
C ARG A 3 -4.27 37.40 13.44
N PHE A 4 -4.42 36.80 14.62
CA PHE A 4 -3.47 35.81 15.15
C PHE A 4 -3.97 34.36 15.15
N LEU A 5 -5.22 34.08 14.75
CA LEU A 5 -5.77 32.72 14.75
C LEU A 5 -5.54 31.94 13.44
N SER A 6 -5.23 32.61 12.33
CA SER A 6 -5.07 31.95 11.01
C SER A 6 -3.66 31.45 10.73
N VAL A 7 -2.67 31.83 11.55
CA VAL A 7 -1.26 31.44 11.36
C VAL A 7 -0.93 30.15 12.15
N LEU A 8 -1.68 29.83 13.21
CA LEU A 8 -1.45 28.64 14.02
C LEU A 8 -1.97 27.34 13.36
N LEU A 9 -3.01 27.42 12.53
CA LEU A 9 -3.53 26.25 11.79
C LEU A 9 -2.60 25.81 10.67
N LEU A 10 -1.85 26.75 10.07
CA LEU A 10 -0.89 26.43 9.00
C LEU A 10 0.36 25.73 9.55
N ALA A 11 0.80 26.07 10.77
CA ALA A 11 2.01 25.51 11.38
C ALA A 11 1.86 24.02 11.78
N VAL A 12 0.66 23.60 12.20
CA VAL A 12 0.37 22.20 12.58
C VAL A 12 0.17 21.31 11.34
N CYS A 13 -0.31 21.89 10.22
CA CYS A 13 -0.39 21.18 8.95
C CYS A 13 0.97 21.06 8.24
N THR A 14 1.92 21.98 8.47
CA THR A 14 3.26 21.90 7.84
C THR A 14 4.21 20.89 8.51
N SER A 15 4.03 20.56 9.79
CA SER A 15 4.86 19.55 10.47
C SER A 15 4.41 18.10 10.22
N SER A 16 3.24 17.92 9.61
CA SER A 16 2.58 16.61 9.45
C SER A 16 2.57 16.10 8.00
N MET A 17 3.18 16.84 7.07
CA MET A 17 3.17 16.56 5.63
C MET A 17 4.56 16.21 5.04
N ILE A 18 5.50 15.77 5.87
CA ILE A 18 6.88 15.49 5.43
C ILE A 18 7.22 13.99 5.58
N SER A 19 7.38 13.39 4.40
CA SER A 19 8.07 12.15 4.01
C SER A 19 7.59 10.79 4.55
N CYS A 20 6.59 10.22 3.87
CA CYS A 20 6.73 8.83 3.37
C CYS A 20 7.22 8.82 1.90
N GLY A 21 6.91 9.86 1.10
CA GLY A 21 7.26 9.94 -0.33
C GLY A 21 8.76 9.96 -0.69
N ARG A 22 9.61 10.65 0.07
CA ARG A 22 11.08 10.62 -0.22
C ARG A 22 11.68 9.24 -0.07
N PHE A 23 11.01 8.35 0.66
CA PHE A 23 11.46 7.00 0.90
C PHE A 23 11.22 6.07 -0.31
N PHE A 24 10.20 6.36 -1.13
CA PHE A 24 9.88 5.54 -2.31
C PHE A 24 10.71 5.92 -3.54
N ASP A 25 11.27 7.14 -3.58
CA ASP A 25 12.13 7.61 -4.67
C ASP A 25 13.64 7.56 -4.35
N ASP A 26 14.11 7.89 -3.14
CA ASP A 26 15.54 8.16 -2.91
C ASP A 26 16.47 6.92 -2.93
N ILE A 27 15.96 5.69 -3.02
CA ILE A 27 16.80 4.49 -3.20
C ILE A 27 16.95 4.12 -4.71
N GLY A 28 16.14 4.72 -5.60
CA GLY A 28 16.23 4.54 -7.06
C GLY A 28 16.58 5.81 -7.87
N TYR A 29 16.45 7.01 -7.29
CA TYR A 29 16.47 8.27 -8.05
C TYR A 29 17.83 8.99 -8.16
N ALA A 30 18.93 8.24 -8.18
CA ALA A 30 20.25 8.82 -8.46
C ALA A 30 20.51 9.09 -9.96
N PHE A 31 19.53 8.91 -10.86
CA PHE A 31 19.70 9.21 -12.28
C PHE A 31 18.63 10.11 -12.90
N ARG A 32 19.05 11.38 -13.08
CA ARG A 32 18.71 12.33 -14.16
C ARG A 32 17.31 12.95 -14.17
N LYS A 33 17.30 14.20 -13.70
CA LYS A 33 16.36 15.25 -14.13
C LYS A 33 16.39 15.39 -15.66
N LYS A 34 15.28 15.11 -16.34
CA LYS A 34 14.95 15.77 -17.59
C LYS A 34 13.92 16.84 -17.27
N LYS A 35 14.22 18.10 -17.63
CA LYS A 35 13.25 19.20 -17.57
C LYS A 35 12.04 18.79 -18.40
N ILE A 36 10.87 18.70 -17.76
CA ILE A 36 9.60 18.66 -18.47
C ILE A 36 9.46 20.04 -19.13
N ASP A 37 9.42 20.05 -20.46
CA ASP A 37 9.15 21.25 -21.23
C ASP A 37 7.66 21.57 -21.07
N PRO A 38 7.28 22.74 -20.51
CA PRO A 38 5.89 23.10 -20.31
C PRO A 38 5.12 23.35 -21.62
N ASN A 39 5.77 23.26 -22.78
CA ASN A 39 5.16 23.34 -24.10
C ASN A 39 5.29 22.04 -24.92
N ASP A 40 5.66 20.90 -24.33
CA ASP A 40 5.66 19.61 -25.05
C ASP A 40 4.22 19.18 -25.36
N PRO A 41 3.77 19.20 -26.64
CA PRO A 41 2.44 18.79 -27.01
C PRO A 41 2.39 17.25 -27.12
N THR A 42 2.94 16.53 -26.15
CA THR A 42 2.69 15.10 -26.00
C THR A 42 1.26 14.92 -25.51
N THR A 43 0.32 15.07 -26.43
CA THR A 43 -0.70 14.03 -26.55
C THR A 43 0.03 12.71 -26.40
N ILE A 44 -0.20 12.01 -25.29
CA ILE A 44 0.07 10.58 -25.21
C ILE A 44 -0.47 10.04 -26.54
N PRO A 45 0.37 9.45 -27.44
CA PRO A 45 -0.14 8.88 -28.67
C PRO A 45 -1.29 7.99 -28.25
N GLY A 46 -2.49 8.29 -28.75
CA GLY A 46 -3.72 7.63 -28.33
C GLY A 46 -3.41 6.15 -28.22
N GLY A 47 -3.46 5.64 -26.98
CA GLY A 47 -3.44 4.20 -26.76
C GLY A 47 -4.46 3.59 -27.72
N PRO A 48 -4.24 2.36 -28.21
CA PRO A 48 -5.21 1.73 -29.09
C PRO A 48 -6.60 1.93 -28.51
N ASN A 49 -7.54 2.41 -29.34
CA ASN A 49 -8.93 2.61 -28.93
C ASN A 49 -9.35 1.41 -28.07
N PRO A 50 -10.06 1.63 -26.94
CA PRO A 50 -10.50 0.53 -26.10
C PRO A 50 -11.13 -0.54 -27.00
N PRO A 51 -10.69 -1.81 -26.92
CA PRO A 51 -11.15 -2.84 -27.82
C PRO A 51 -12.67 -2.83 -27.85
N VAL A 52 -13.24 -2.85 -29.07
CA VAL A 52 -14.69 -2.90 -29.29
C VAL A 52 -15.23 -4.03 -28.42
N THR A 53 -16.02 -3.65 -27.42
CA THR A 53 -16.61 -4.59 -26.46
C THR A 53 -17.61 -5.47 -27.19
N THR A 54 -17.21 -6.69 -27.54
CA THR A 54 -18.13 -7.83 -27.49
C THR A 54 -18.78 -7.80 -26.11
N PRO A 55 -20.11 -8.02 -25.96
CA PRO A 55 -20.78 -7.86 -24.67
C PRO A 55 -19.97 -8.52 -23.57
N ALA A 56 -19.50 -7.70 -22.63
CA ALA A 56 -18.67 -8.17 -21.56
C ALA A 56 -19.44 -9.18 -20.73
N SER A 57 -18.76 -10.23 -20.28
CA SER A 57 -19.27 -11.06 -19.19
C SER A 57 -19.09 -10.32 -17.87
N THR A 58 -19.70 -9.14 -17.76
CA THR A 58 -19.68 -8.33 -16.54
C THR A 58 -20.55 -8.99 -15.49
N GLU A 59 -19.97 -9.30 -14.34
CA GLU A 59 -20.71 -9.76 -13.18
C GLU A 59 -21.11 -8.55 -12.35
N TYR A 60 -22.42 -8.34 -12.15
CA TYR A 60 -22.92 -7.27 -11.32
C TYR A 60 -23.27 -7.75 -9.92
N LEU A 61 -22.79 -7.04 -8.90
CA LEU A 61 -23.32 -7.10 -7.55
C LEU A 61 -24.18 -5.86 -7.33
N GLU A 62 -25.41 -6.03 -6.85
CA GLU A 62 -26.31 -4.91 -6.58
C GLU A 62 -27.19 -5.18 -5.36
N ASN A 63 -27.52 -4.10 -4.66
CA ASN A 63 -28.51 -4.06 -3.59
C ASN A 63 -29.22 -2.69 -3.61
N GLU A 64 -29.98 -2.36 -2.56
CA GLU A 64 -30.71 -1.10 -2.43
C GLU A 64 -29.82 0.15 -2.34
N PHE A 65 -28.50 0.00 -2.17
CA PHE A 65 -27.55 1.11 -2.00
C PHE A 65 -26.58 1.28 -3.17
N VAL A 66 -26.05 0.17 -3.71
CA VAL A 66 -24.91 0.19 -4.64
C VAL A 66 -25.14 -0.78 -5.78
N LYS A 67 -24.64 -0.42 -6.96
CA LYS A 67 -24.42 -1.34 -8.09
C LYS A 67 -22.96 -1.31 -8.52
N VAL A 68 -22.32 -2.48 -8.54
CA VAL A 68 -20.91 -2.70 -8.89
C VAL A 68 -20.82 -3.68 -10.04
N GLY A 69 -20.01 -3.40 -11.06
CA GLY A 69 -19.77 -4.29 -12.20
C GLY A 69 -18.29 -4.68 -12.31
N PHE A 70 -18.04 -5.99 -12.26
CA PHE A 70 -16.72 -6.60 -12.45
C PHE A 70 -16.60 -7.10 -13.89
N ASN A 71 -15.69 -6.52 -14.68
CA ASN A 71 -15.54 -6.90 -16.08
C ASN A 71 -14.56 -8.07 -16.22
N MET A 72 -15.11 -9.27 -16.46
CA MET A 72 -14.30 -10.50 -16.57
C MET A 72 -13.42 -10.53 -17.82
N ASN A 73 -13.69 -9.68 -18.82
CA ASN A 73 -12.81 -9.52 -19.96
C ASN A 73 -11.61 -8.63 -19.65
N TYR A 74 -11.62 -7.90 -18.52
CA TYR A 74 -10.58 -6.98 -18.06
C TYR A 74 -10.01 -7.43 -16.70
N GLY A 75 -9.64 -8.72 -16.60
CA GLY A 75 -9.08 -9.29 -15.37
C GLY A 75 -10.01 -9.24 -14.14
N GLY A 76 -11.31 -9.04 -14.34
CA GLY A 76 -12.29 -8.90 -13.28
C GLY A 76 -12.17 -7.57 -12.53
N SER A 77 -11.54 -6.54 -13.11
CA SER A 77 -11.49 -5.21 -12.49
C SER A 77 -12.88 -4.58 -12.40
N ILE A 78 -13.05 -3.64 -11.47
CA ILE A 78 -14.30 -2.91 -11.34
C ILE A 78 -14.30 -1.83 -12.42
N THR A 79 -15.21 -1.97 -13.38
CA THR A 79 -15.43 -0.99 -14.46
C THR A 79 -16.70 -0.18 -14.24
N TYR A 80 -17.53 -0.57 -13.27
CA TYR A 80 -18.77 0.12 -12.93
C TYR A 80 -18.96 0.19 -11.42
N PHE A 81 -19.22 1.37 -10.90
CA PHE A 81 -19.54 1.59 -9.49
C PHE A 81 -20.48 2.80 -9.40
N SER A 82 -21.68 2.61 -8.85
CA SER A 82 -22.69 3.67 -8.76
C SER A 82 -23.64 3.49 -7.58
N PRO A 83 -24.27 4.58 -7.09
CA PRO A 83 -25.45 4.47 -6.24
C PRO A 83 -26.58 3.70 -6.92
N ALA A 84 -27.33 2.90 -6.16
CA ALA A 84 -28.50 2.19 -6.66
C ALA A 84 -29.51 3.18 -7.28
N GLY A 85 -30.03 2.82 -8.46
CA GLY A 85 -30.95 3.66 -9.23
C GLY A 85 -30.29 4.81 -10.00
N SER A 86 -28.99 5.06 -9.81
CA SER A 86 -28.22 5.96 -10.67
C SER A 86 -27.69 5.22 -11.89
N ASN A 87 -27.57 5.92 -13.03
CA ASN A 87 -26.83 5.44 -14.19
C ASN A 87 -25.46 6.13 -14.33
N VAL A 88 -25.09 6.98 -13.37
CA VAL A 88 -23.81 7.69 -13.37
C VAL A 88 -22.75 6.77 -12.77
N ASN A 89 -21.88 6.25 -13.62
CA ASN A 89 -20.71 5.51 -13.19
C ASN A 89 -19.67 6.45 -12.56
N MET A 90 -19.04 6.01 -11.49
CA MET A 90 -17.96 6.73 -10.81
C MET A 90 -16.58 6.34 -11.34
N VAL A 91 -16.47 5.18 -11.99
CA VAL A 91 -15.22 4.59 -12.48
C VAL A 91 -14.81 5.25 -13.80
N ASN A 92 -13.53 5.61 -13.92
CA ASN A 92 -12.92 5.96 -15.20
C ASN A 92 -12.56 4.67 -15.95
N ASN A 93 -12.72 4.66 -17.27
CA ASN A 93 -12.51 3.51 -18.15
C ASN A 93 -11.74 3.88 -19.44
N PHE A 94 -10.90 4.92 -19.40
CA PHE A 94 -10.21 5.43 -20.58
C PHE A 94 -9.28 4.41 -21.25
N ASP A 95 -8.51 3.66 -20.47
CA ASP A 95 -7.61 2.60 -20.94
C ASP A 95 -7.55 1.46 -19.91
N LEU A 96 -6.74 0.43 -20.17
CA LEU A 96 -6.59 -0.71 -19.27
C LEU A 96 -5.72 -0.42 -18.04
N GLY A 97 -5.35 0.85 -17.81
CA GLY A 97 -4.61 1.32 -16.65
C GLY A 97 -5.49 2.11 -15.68
N ARG A 98 -6.75 2.40 -16.05
CA ARG A 98 -7.65 3.23 -15.26
C ARG A 98 -8.96 2.49 -15.04
N GLN A 99 -9.07 1.78 -13.92
CA GLN A 99 -10.25 1.10 -13.35
C GLN A 99 -10.09 1.08 -11.83
N PHE A 100 -10.96 0.42 -11.06
CA PHE A 100 -10.56 0.08 -9.68
C PHE A 100 -9.87 -1.27 -9.68
N GLN A 101 -8.62 -1.29 -9.23
CA GLN A 101 -7.70 -2.41 -9.43
C GLN A 101 -6.52 -2.43 -8.44
N TYR A 102 -5.79 -3.55 -8.44
CA TYR A 102 -4.46 -3.67 -7.84
C TYR A 102 -3.36 -3.59 -8.89
N ALA A 103 -2.15 -3.25 -8.44
CA ALA A 103 -0.90 -3.46 -9.18
C ALA A 103 0.22 -3.92 -8.23
N TYR A 104 1.03 -4.86 -8.71
CA TYR A 104 2.15 -5.40 -7.93
C TYR A 104 3.47 -5.09 -8.61
N TYR A 105 4.50 -4.85 -7.81
CA TYR A 105 5.81 -4.45 -8.28
C TYR A 105 6.91 -5.25 -7.59
N SER A 106 7.89 -5.71 -8.35
CA SER A 106 9.06 -6.40 -7.79
C SER A 106 10.26 -6.20 -8.70
N TYR A 107 11.41 -6.70 -8.26
CA TYR A 107 12.59 -6.87 -9.09
C TYR A 107 12.40 -8.06 -10.03
N PRO A 108 13.18 -8.21 -11.12
CA PRO A 108 14.20 -7.28 -11.57
C PRO A 108 13.60 -6.01 -12.18
N VAL A 109 14.33 -4.91 -12.08
CA VAL A 109 13.97 -3.62 -12.71
C VAL A 109 14.84 -3.36 -13.93
N GLU A 110 16.15 -3.42 -13.76
CA GLU A 110 17.11 -3.16 -14.84
C GLU A 110 17.15 -4.31 -15.84
N ASN A 111 17.07 -3.96 -17.14
CA ASN A 111 17.15 -4.91 -18.25
C ASN A 111 16.15 -6.08 -18.16
N TYR A 112 15.04 -5.91 -17.43
CA TYR A 112 14.03 -6.94 -17.35
C TYR A 112 13.35 -7.11 -18.72
N THR A 113 13.58 -8.26 -19.35
CA THR A 113 13.00 -8.63 -20.64
C THR A 113 12.32 -10.00 -20.56
N PRO A 114 11.14 -10.09 -19.92
CA PRO A 114 10.42 -11.36 -19.80
C PRO A 114 10.12 -11.92 -21.18
N ASN A 115 10.46 -13.19 -21.40
CA ASN A 115 10.31 -13.86 -22.70
C ASN A 115 10.96 -13.12 -23.89
N GLY A 116 12.03 -12.35 -23.62
CA GLY A 116 12.72 -11.54 -24.63
C GLY A 116 11.97 -10.27 -25.06
N VAL A 117 10.83 -9.96 -24.44
CA VAL A 117 10.04 -8.75 -24.72
C VAL A 117 10.66 -7.56 -24.02
N LYS A 118 10.91 -6.48 -24.75
CA LYS A 118 11.45 -5.23 -24.18
C LYS A 118 10.34 -4.40 -23.53
N PRO A 119 10.66 -3.61 -22.50
CA PRO A 119 9.67 -2.72 -21.89
C PRO A 119 9.24 -1.62 -22.87
N HIS A 120 8.02 -1.13 -22.66
CA HIS A 120 7.47 0.04 -23.34
C HIS A 120 8.40 1.25 -23.13
N PRO A 121 8.64 2.09 -24.15
CA PRO A 121 9.59 3.21 -24.05
C PRO A 121 9.33 4.20 -22.90
N SER A 122 8.08 4.39 -22.48
CA SER A 122 7.74 5.24 -21.33
C SER A 122 7.91 4.56 -19.96
N TRP A 123 8.25 3.26 -19.93
CA TRP A 123 8.22 2.40 -18.73
C TRP A 123 9.49 1.53 -18.63
N THR A 124 10.64 2.05 -19.09
CA THR A 124 11.90 1.30 -19.17
C THR A 124 12.47 0.84 -17.83
N THR A 125 11.96 1.37 -16.71
CA THR A 125 12.40 1.07 -15.35
C THR A 125 11.27 0.53 -14.48
N ILE A 126 10.18 0.02 -15.08
CA ILE A 126 9.06 -0.49 -14.29
C ILE A 126 9.35 -1.85 -13.67
N GLY A 127 10.16 -2.69 -14.33
CA GLY A 127 10.51 -4.03 -13.85
C GLY A 127 9.35 -5.01 -13.92
N TRP A 128 9.33 -5.99 -13.02
CA TRP A 128 8.19 -6.89 -12.87
C TRP A 128 6.98 -6.11 -12.33
N ASP A 129 5.90 -5.98 -13.11
CA ASP A 129 4.80 -5.04 -12.89
C ASP A 129 3.38 -5.53 -13.26
N PRO A 130 2.86 -6.64 -12.68
CA PRO A 130 1.53 -7.10 -13.02
C PRO A 130 0.40 -6.16 -12.60
N VAL A 131 -0.49 -5.84 -13.54
CA VAL A 131 -1.67 -4.99 -13.35
C VAL A 131 -2.95 -5.79 -13.62
N GLN A 132 -3.96 -5.60 -12.78
CA GLN A 132 -5.19 -6.40 -12.85
C GLN A 132 -5.87 -6.31 -14.20
N THR A 133 -6.04 -5.11 -14.77
CA THR A 133 -6.92 -4.92 -15.94
C THR A 133 -6.24 -5.31 -17.25
N GLY A 134 -4.97 -4.96 -17.46
CA GLY A 134 -4.24 -5.27 -18.69
C GLY A 134 -2.92 -4.52 -18.80
N ASP A 135 -2.38 -4.44 -20.02
CA ASP A 135 -1.13 -3.75 -20.32
C ASP A 135 -1.30 -2.41 -21.06
N ALA A 136 -0.20 -1.66 -21.16
CA ALA A 136 -0.13 -0.36 -21.84
C ALA A 136 -0.49 -0.42 -23.33
N TYR A 137 -0.51 -1.61 -23.92
CA TYR A 137 -0.75 -1.87 -25.32
C TYR A 137 -2.19 -2.30 -25.61
N GLY A 138 -3.07 -2.28 -24.59
CA GLY A 138 -4.48 -2.61 -24.73
C GLY A 138 -4.78 -4.10 -24.75
N ASN A 139 -3.86 -4.95 -24.27
CA ASN A 139 -4.15 -6.38 -24.07
C ASN A 139 -4.68 -6.60 -22.65
N PRO A 140 -5.89 -7.14 -22.49
CA PRO A 140 -6.46 -7.35 -21.17
C PRO A 140 -5.89 -8.57 -20.46
N SER A 141 -5.94 -8.52 -19.13
CA SER A 141 -5.68 -9.66 -18.25
C SER A 141 -6.82 -10.67 -18.29
N GLN A 142 -6.49 -11.93 -18.04
CA GLN A 142 -7.41 -13.04 -18.24
C GLN A 142 -8.01 -13.52 -16.91
N VAL A 143 -9.33 -13.59 -16.83
CA VAL A 143 -10.01 -14.38 -15.80
C VAL A 143 -10.07 -15.84 -16.24
N VAL A 144 -9.50 -16.74 -15.43
CA VAL A 144 -9.39 -18.18 -15.74
C VAL A 144 -10.40 -19.04 -14.99
N SER A 145 -10.96 -18.54 -13.90
CA SER A 145 -12.11 -19.16 -13.22
C SER A 145 -12.95 -18.08 -12.54
N ARG A 146 -14.26 -18.32 -12.43
CA ARG A 146 -15.17 -17.45 -11.68
C ARG A 146 -16.38 -18.21 -11.14
N SER A 147 -16.93 -17.71 -10.06
CA SER A 147 -18.22 -18.11 -9.49
C SER A 147 -18.90 -16.91 -8.86
N ARG A 148 -20.24 -16.95 -8.81
CA ARG A 148 -21.06 -15.95 -8.14
C ARG A 148 -22.11 -16.65 -7.29
N SER A 149 -22.33 -16.14 -6.09
CA SER A 149 -23.39 -16.58 -5.20
C SER A 149 -23.95 -15.37 -4.46
N GLY A 150 -25.21 -15.02 -4.71
CA GLY A 150 -25.87 -13.86 -4.09
C GLY A 150 -25.12 -12.55 -4.32
N ASN A 151 -24.71 -11.92 -3.21
CA ASN A 151 -23.96 -10.66 -3.12
C ASN A 151 -22.44 -10.86 -3.20
N ARG A 152 -21.95 -12.04 -3.56
CA ARG A 152 -20.52 -12.37 -3.61
C ARG A 152 -20.09 -12.89 -4.98
N VAL A 153 -18.94 -12.42 -5.45
CA VAL A 153 -18.22 -12.94 -6.63
C VAL A 153 -16.83 -13.41 -6.21
N VAL A 154 -16.39 -14.54 -6.77
CA VAL A 154 -15.04 -15.07 -6.61
C VAL A 154 -14.47 -15.35 -8.00
N PHE A 155 -13.26 -14.89 -8.29
CA PHE A 155 -12.62 -15.16 -9.57
C PHE A 155 -11.10 -15.23 -9.44
N LYS A 156 -10.45 -15.91 -10.38
CA LYS A 156 -9.00 -16.00 -10.48
C LYS A 156 -8.51 -15.34 -11.77
N THR A 157 -7.57 -14.42 -11.64
CA THR A 157 -6.99 -13.66 -12.73
C THR A 157 -5.54 -14.07 -12.95
N ILE A 158 -5.12 -14.10 -14.21
CA ILE A 158 -3.72 -14.05 -14.64
C ILE A 158 -3.47 -12.62 -15.16
N PRO A 159 -2.92 -11.73 -14.32
CA PRO A 159 -2.58 -10.36 -14.71
C PRO A 159 -1.60 -10.27 -15.89
N LYS A 160 -1.59 -9.13 -16.56
CA LYS A 160 -0.58 -8.75 -17.56
C LYS A 160 0.47 -7.85 -16.92
N GLN A 161 1.70 -7.95 -17.38
CA GLN A 161 2.77 -7.03 -17.04
C GLN A 161 2.58 -5.74 -17.83
N TRP A 162 2.34 -4.64 -17.13
CA TRP A 162 1.84 -3.45 -17.78
C TRP A 162 2.83 -2.90 -18.82
N GLY A 163 4.11 -2.85 -18.46
CA GLY A 163 5.17 -2.31 -19.30
C GLY A 163 5.50 -3.16 -20.51
N TYR A 164 4.85 -4.31 -20.72
CA TYR A 164 5.30 -5.31 -21.68
C TYR A 164 4.16 -5.78 -22.59
N TYR A 165 4.43 -5.87 -23.89
CA TYR A 165 3.41 -6.23 -24.90
C TYR A 165 2.91 -7.66 -24.72
N ASN A 166 1.67 -7.78 -24.21
CA ASN A 166 0.89 -8.99 -24.04
C ASN A 166 1.55 -10.08 -23.17
N VAL A 167 2.39 -9.68 -22.21
CA VAL A 167 3.12 -10.63 -21.35
C VAL A 167 2.29 -10.93 -20.09
N PRO A 168 1.84 -12.18 -19.86
CA PRO A 168 1.21 -12.54 -18.59
C PRO A 168 2.26 -12.53 -17.46
N CYS A 169 1.83 -12.27 -16.23
CA CYS A 169 2.71 -12.47 -15.08
C CYS A 169 2.90 -13.97 -14.79
N ASP A 170 4.02 -14.28 -14.14
CA ASP A 170 4.26 -15.58 -13.50
C ASP A 170 3.57 -15.62 -12.12
N CYS A 171 2.27 -15.33 -12.12
CA CYS A 171 1.45 -15.18 -10.93
C CYS A 171 -0.04 -15.42 -11.21
N SER A 172 -0.82 -15.61 -10.16
CA SER A 172 -2.27 -15.55 -10.24
C SER A 172 -2.83 -14.80 -9.05
N VAL A 173 -3.99 -14.17 -9.20
CA VAL A 173 -4.65 -13.47 -8.12
C VAL A 173 -6.08 -13.99 -8.00
N GLU A 174 -6.40 -14.58 -6.85
CA GLU A 174 -7.77 -14.92 -6.50
C GLU A 174 -8.41 -13.73 -5.80
N THR A 175 -9.52 -13.24 -6.33
CA THR A 175 -10.30 -12.14 -5.78
C THR A 175 -11.62 -12.68 -5.26
N THR A 176 -11.91 -12.38 -4.00
CA THR A 176 -13.26 -12.47 -3.43
C THR A 176 -13.76 -11.06 -3.22
N ALA A 177 -14.92 -10.73 -3.78
CA ALA A 177 -15.61 -9.48 -3.50
C ALA A 177 -17.03 -9.74 -3.03
N GLU A 178 -17.44 -9.08 -1.95
CA GLU A 178 -18.74 -9.25 -1.30
C GLU A 178 -19.36 -7.88 -1.01
N LEU A 179 -20.62 -7.71 -1.37
CA LEU A 179 -21.36 -6.46 -1.20
C LEU A 179 -22.19 -6.52 0.09
N ASN A 180 -21.78 -5.76 1.11
CA ASN A 180 -22.39 -5.68 2.43
C ASN A 180 -22.95 -4.28 2.67
N GLY A 181 -24.24 -4.10 2.45
CA GLY A 181 -24.90 -2.79 2.50
C GLY A 181 -24.22 -1.81 1.55
N LYS A 182 -23.58 -0.77 2.10
CA LYS A 182 -22.87 0.27 1.34
C LYS A 182 -21.41 -0.06 1.00
N ALA A 183 -20.86 -1.09 1.63
CA ALA A 183 -19.46 -1.49 1.49
C ALA A 183 -19.30 -2.64 0.50
N LEU A 184 -18.40 -2.48 -0.46
CA LEU A 184 -17.85 -3.56 -1.23
C LEU A 184 -16.54 -4.00 -0.58
N GLU A 185 -16.57 -5.13 0.09
CA GLU A 185 -15.42 -5.75 0.73
C GLU A 185 -14.68 -6.63 -0.28
N ILE A 186 -13.37 -6.46 -0.38
CA ILE A 186 -12.54 -7.18 -1.34
C ILE A 186 -11.35 -7.80 -0.63
N LYS A 187 -11.07 -9.06 -0.95
CA LYS A 187 -9.85 -9.77 -0.59
C LYS A 187 -9.16 -10.24 -1.86
N HIS A 188 -7.89 -9.89 -2.01
CA HIS A 188 -7.01 -10.46 -3.03
C HIS A 188 -6.03 -11.43 -2.39
N VAL A 189 -5.79 -12.55 -3.07
CA VAL A 189 -4.75 -13.51 -2.74
C VAL A 189 -3.85 -13.67 -3.96
N LEU A 190 -2.73 -12.96 -3.96
CA LEU A 190 -1.67 -13.11 -4.94
C LEU A 190 -0.89 -14.39 -4.63
N GLN A 191 -0.82 -15.28 -5.61
CA GLN A 191 0.04 -16.44 -5.61
C GLN A 191 1.13 -16.23 -6.66
N LEU A 192 2.37 -16.03 -6.19
CA LEU A 192 3.53 -15.97 -7.07
C LEU A 192 3.90 -17.38 -7.53
N ALA A 193 4.31 -17.50 -8.79
CA ALA A 193 4.83 -18.72 -9.41
C ALA A 193 6.19 -18.46 -10.09
N ARG A 194 6.86 -17.39 -9.68
CA ARG A 194 8.15 -16.95 -10.18
C ARG A 194 9.24 -18.01 -9.95
N THR A 195 10.12 -18.15 -10.93
CA THR A 195 11.24 -19.11 -10.93
C THR A 195 12.61 -18.44 -11.03
N ASP A 196 12.62 -17.12 -11.19
CA ASP A 196 13.84 -16.32 -11.16
C ASP A 196 14.45 -16.27 -9.75
N THR A 197 15.73 -15.90 -9.69
CA THR A 197 16.55 -15.94 -8.47
C THR A 197 17.15 -14.58 -8.15
N TYR A 198 16.44 -13.49 -8.47
CA TYR A 198 16.91 -12.14 -8.13
C TYR A 198 16.78 -11.90 -6.63
N ASP A 199 17.59 -10.97 -6.11
CA ASP A 199 17.38 -10.45 -4.77
C ASP A 199 16.06 -9.67 -4.75
N HIS A 200 15.10 -10.14 -3.96
CA HIS A 200 13.83 -9.46 -3.76
C HIS A 200 13.98 -8.52 -2.56
N VAL A 201 14.24 -7.24 -2.87
CA VAL A 201 14.10 -6.15 -1.90
C VAL A 201 12.72 -5.51 -2.06
N PRO A 202 12.18 -4.83 -1.04
CA PRO A 202 10.79 -4.43 -1.04
C PRO A 202 10.53 -3.37 -2.10
N ARG A 203 9.34 -3.42 -2.70
CA ARG A 203 8.80 -2.31 -3.51
C ARG A 203 7.43 -1.89 -3.00
N GLY A 204 7.06 -0.65 -3.27
CA GLY A 204 5.74 -0.13 -2.97
C GLY A 204 4.71 -0.84 -3.85
N GLN A 205 3.74 -1.49 -3.23
CA GLN A 205 2.63 -2.15 -3.90
C GLN A 205 1.45 -1.20 -3.99
N GLU A 206 0.60 -1.36 -5.01
CA GLU A 206 -0.70 -0.70 -5.07
C GLU A 206 -1.78 -1.72 -4.66
N LEU A 207 -2.08 -1.75 -3.36
CA LEU A 207 -2.99 -2.73 -2.77
C LEU A 207 -4.44 -2.48 -3.20
N ALA A 208 -4.78 -1.20 -3.38
CA ALA A 208 -6.08 -0.75 -3.84
C ALA A 208 -5.97 0.61 -4.54
N VAL A 209 -6.33 0.67 -5.82
CA VAL A 209 -6.39 1.90 -6.61
C VAL A 209 -7.80 2.10 -7.11
N ALA A 210 -8.27 3.34 -7.10
CA ALA A 210 -9.48 3.72 -7.82
C ALA A 210 -9.24 4.95 -8.68
N PHE A 211 -9.34 4.74 -10.00
CA PHE A 211 -9.43 5.83 -10.96
C PHE A 211 -10.89 6.24 -11.12
N MET A 212 -11.23 7.39 -10.55
CA MET A 212 -12.57 7.96 -10.60
C MET A 212 -12.67 9.04 -11.68
N ASN A 213 -13.89 9.32 -12.13
CA ASN A 213 -14.16 10.32 -13.17
C ASN A 213 -13.68 11.73 -12.79
N SER A 214 -13.52 12.59 -13.79
CA SER A 214 -12.84 13.88 -13.64
C SER A 214 -13.53 14.89 -12.70
N SER A 215 -14.77 14.61 -12.26
CA SER A 215 -15.49 15.43 -11.28
C SER A 215 -15.05 15.19 -9.83
N PHE A 216 -14.37 14.08 -9.55
CA PHE A 216 -13.88 13.73 -8.22
C PHE A 216 -12.54 14.39 -7.95
N THR A 217 -12.54 15.51 -7.23
CA THR A 217 -11.40 16.46 -7.20
C THR A 217 -10.94 16.81 -5.79
N LYS A 218 -11.66 16.34 -4.76
CA LYS A 218 -11.46 16.70 -3.36
C LYS A 218 -11.35 15.49 -2.48
N VAL A 219 -10.46 15.54 -1.50
CA VAL A 219 -10.23 14.47 -0.54
C VAL A 219 -10.60 14.95 0.85
N LYS A 220 -11.28 14.09 1.60
CA LYS A 220 -11.46 14.19 3.04
C LYS A 220 -10.81 13.01 3.74
N ALA A 221 -10.03 13.29 4.79
CA ALA A 221 -9.43 12.27 5.64
C ALA A 221 -9.10 12.81 7.03
N TYR A 222 -8.87 11.90 7.97
CA TYR A 222 -8.36 12.22 9.30
C TYR A 222 -6.83 12.16 9.34
N PHE A 223 -6.20 13.23 9.86
CA PHE A 223 -4.73 13.36 9.99
C PHE A 223 -4.27 13.52 11.44
N GLY A 224 -5.18 13.54 12.40
CA GLY A 224 -4.87 13.84 13.80
C GLY A 224 -4.08 12.72 14.50
N GLY A 225 -3.60 12.99 15.71
CA GLY A 225 -2.78 12.06 16.49
C GLY A 225 -3.57 11.07 17.37
N GLU A 226 -4.89 11.21 17.41
CA GLU A 226 -5.79 10.46 18.28
C GLU A 226 -6.87 9.77 17.41
N PRO A 227 -6.53 8.70 16.67
CA PRO A 227 -7.46 8.06 15.75
C PRO A 227 -8.71 7.53 16.48
N PHE A 228 -9.84 7.53 15.79
CA PHE A 228 -11.14 7.03 16.28
C PHE A 228 -11.69 7.76 17.51
N THR A 229 -11.39 9.06 17.62
CA THR A 229 -11.91 9.96 18.67
C THR A 229 -12.83 11.05 18.11
N ASP A 230 -13.33 10.87 16.88
CA ASP A 230 -14.11 11.86 16.13
C ASP A 230 -13.45 13.24 15.96
N GLY A 231 -12.11 13.29 16.00
CA GLY A 231 -11.36 14.51 15.72
C GLY A 231 -11.61 15.07 14.30
N PRO A 232 -11.28 16.34 14.05
CA PRO A 232 -11.65 17.04 12.83
C PRO A 232 -11.00 16.43 11.57
N LEU A 233 -11.76 16.40 10.48
CA LEU A 233 -11.29 16.00 9.16
C LEU A 233 -10.65 17.17 8.43
N VAL A 234 -9.68 16.87 7.57
CA VAL A 234 -9.12 17.82 6.61
C VAL A 234 -9.80 17.58 5.26
N ASP A 235 -10.32 18.65 4.65
CA ASP A 235 -10.90 18.66 3.30
C ASP A 235 -10.01 19.52 2.40
N PHE A 236 -9.53 18.95 1.29
CA PHE A 236 -8.68 19.66 0.35
C PHE A 236 -8.94 19.25 -1.10
N ALA A 237 -8.78 20.21 -2.02
CA ALA A 237 -8.81 19.97 -3.45
C ALA A 237 -7.42 19.57 -3.96
N ILE A 238 -7.33 18.47 -4.70
CA ILE A 238 -6.07 17.85 -5.14
C ILE A 238 -5.20 18.83 -5.94
N LYS A 239 -5.81 19.63 -6.82
CA LYS A 239 -5.11 20.61 -7.68
C LYS A 239 -5.02 22.02 -7.07
N THR A 240 -5.27 22.19 -5.77
CA THR A 240 -5.14 23.48 -5.09
C THR A 240 -3.90 23.51 -4.18
N PRO A 241 -3.02 24.54 -4.26
CA PRO A 241 -1.90 24.68 -3.32
C PRO A 241 -2.34 24.65 -1.85
N PRO A 242 -1.55 24.10 -0.92
CA PRO A 242 -0.20 23.55 -1.10
C PRO A 242 -0.18 22.11 -1.61
N PHE A 243 -1.34 21.50 -1.84
CA PHE A 243 -1.49 20.11 -2.27
C PHE A 243 -1.27 19.91 -3.76
N ALA A 244 -1.48 20.97 -4.55
CA ALA A 244 -1.05 21.04 -5.95
C ALA A 244 0.48 20.99 -6.03
N ARG A 245 1.03 19.79 -6.12
CA ARG A 245 2.47 19.62 -6.35
C ARG A 245 2.76 19.63 -7.83
N GLN A 246 3.90 20.22 -8.18
CA GLN A 246 4.37 20.34 -9.55
C GLN A 246 4.91 19.00 -10.10
N ASP A 247 5.25 18.07 -9.19
CA ASP A 247 5.92 16.80 -9.44
C ASP A 247 5.07 15.54 -9.19
N GLY A 248 3.84 15.65 -8.68
CA GLY A 248 2.99 14.46 -8.54
C GLY A 248 2.00 14.45 -7.37
N SER A 249 1.77 13.25 -6.87
CA SER A 249 0.76 12.86 -5.89
C SER A 249 0.93 13.52 -4.52
N VAL A 250 -0.18 13.59 -3.79
CA VAL A 250 -0.23 13.90 -2.36
C VAL A 250 -0.12 12.60 -1.60
N GLU A 251 1.07 12.35 -1.05
CA GLU A 251 1.34 11.21 -0.15
C GLU A 251 0.88 11.52 1.28
N MET A 252 0.20 10.56 1.90
CA MET A 252 -0.49 10.74 3.18
C MET A 252 -0.24 9.56 4.12
N TYR A 253 -0.02 9.88 5.39
CA TYR A 253 -0.15 8.92 6.49
C TYR A 253 -1.51 9.16 7.16
N LEU A 254 -2.41 8.17 7.10
CA LEU A 254 -3.79 8.25 7.58
C LEU A 254 -3.99 7.24 8.72
N PRO A 255 -4.01 7.68 10.00
CA PRO A 255 -3.99 6.78 11.15
C PRO A 255 -5.31 6.06 11.42
N GLU A 256 -6.38 6.36 10.67
CA GLU A 256 -7.65 5.61 10.69
C GLU A 256 -7.78 4.65 9.50
N SER A 257 -6.75 4.55 8.63
CA SER A 257 -6.71 3.63 7.49
C SER A 257 -7.81 3.83 6.43
N TRP A 258 -8.36 5.05 6.31
CA TRP A 258 -9.33 5.39 5.26
C TRP A 258 -9.09 6.78 4.65
N LEU A 259 -9.57 6.97 3.42
CA LEU A 259 -9.83 8.28 2.83
C LEU A 259 -11.13 8.33 2.04
N TYR A 260 -11.61 9.54 1.75
CA TYR A 260 -12.82 9.79 0.99
C TYR A 260 -12.56 10.74 -0.18
N LEU A 261 -12.75 10.28 -1.42
CA LEU A 261 -12.61 11.10 -2.62
C LEU A 261 -14.00 11.51 -3.11
N HIS A 262 -14.23 12.81 -3.29
CA HIS A 262 -15.55 13.36 -3.59
C HIS A 262 -15.51 14.51 -4.61
N ASN A 263 -16.70 14.80 -5.13
CA ASN A 263 -16.94 15.90 -6.05
C ASN A 263 -17.53 17.13 -5.33
N ASP A 264 -17.82 18.19 -6.10
CA ASP A 264 -18.40 19.44 -5.58
C ASP A 264 -19.83 19.30 -5.08
N ALA A 265 -20.56 18.26 -5.50
CA ALA A 265 -21.89 17.94 -4.98
C ALA A 265 -21.84 17.19 -3.64
N GLY A 266 -20.63 16.87 -3.13
CA GLY A 266 -20.44 16.10 -1.91
C GLY A 266 -20.69 14.59 -2.07
N VAL A 267 -20.87 14.11 -3.31
CA VAL A 267 -20.94 12.67 -3.61
C VAL A 267 -19.51 12.15 -3.77
N GLY A 268 -19.22 11.03 -3.13
CA GLY A 268 -17.88 10.45 -3.12
C GLY A 268 -17.87 8.98 -2.79
N LEU A 269 -16.67 8.44 -2.74
CA LEU A 269 -16.37 7.05 -2.42
C LEU A 269 -15.32 7.02 -1.32
N GLY A 270 -15.56 6.21 -0.29
CA GLY A 270 -14.57 5.87 0.72
C GLY A 270 -13.72 4.69 0.29
N MET A 271 -12.44 4.71 0.66
CA MET A 271 -11.58 3.54 0.60
C MET A 271 -11.02 3.30 2.00
N TRP A 272 -11.10 2.07 2.48
CA TRP A 272 -10.49 1.63 3.73
C TRP A 272 -9.63 0.40 3.51
N VAL A 273 -8.41 0.39 4.05
CA VAL A 273 -7.42 -0.68 3.86
C VAL A 273 -6.82 -1.04 5.23
N PRO A 274 -7.23 -2.16 5.86
CA PRO A 274 -6.85 -2.45 7.24
C PRO A 274 -5.35 -2.62 7.45
N GLN A 275 -4.64 -3.13 6.43
CA GLN A 275 -3.20 -3.39 6.54
C GLN A 275 -2.33 -2.15 6.30
N SER A 276 -2.90 -1.02 5.88
CA SER A 276 -2.11 0.15 5.51
C SER A 276 -2.62 1.44 6.17
N THR A 277 -1.66 2.30 6.49
CA THR A 277 -1.88 3.71 6.85
C THR A 277 -1.27 4.64 5.81
N THR A 278 -0.75 4.09 4.69
CA THR A 278 -0.13 4.84 3.60
C THR A 278 -1.09 4.96 2.44
N PHE A 279 -1.38 6.20 2.06
CA PHE A 279 -2.32 6.52 1.00
C PHE A 279 -1.76 7.62 0.11
N SER A 280 -2.21 7.65 -1.13
CA SER A 280 -1.91 8.74 -2.03
C SER A 280 -3.13 9.17 -2.84
N THR A 281 -3.11 10.42 -3.29
CA THR A 281 -4.10 10.93 -4.23
C THR A 281 -3.43 11.81 -5.28
N TYR A 282 -3.94 11.79 -6.49
CA TYR A 282 -3.48 12.67 -7.56
C TYR A 282 -4.59 12.89 -8.58
N PHE A 283 -4.33 13.81 -9.52
CA PHE A 283 -5.27 14.13 -10.58
C PHE A 283 -4.57 14.05 -11.94
N LEU A 284 -5.11 13.24 -12.84
CA LEU A 284 -4.67 13.14 -14.22
C LEU A 284 -5.50 14.10 -15.08
N GLY A 285 -4.82 14.94 -15.86
CA GLY A 285 -5.48 15.84 -16.82
C GLY A 285 -6.26 17.00 -16.18
N THR A 286 -7.40 17.32 -16.78
CA THR A 286 -8.22 18.51 -16.45
C THR A 286 -9.45 18.13 -15.62
N PRO A 287 -9.63 18.71 -14.41
CA PRO A 287 -10.83 18.54 -13.60
C PRO A 287 -12.11 18.92 -14.34
N ASN A 288 -13.20 18.21 -14.01
CA ASN A 288 -14.55 18.48 -14.51
C ASN A 288 -14.66 18.51 -16.05
N ALA A 289 -13.83 17.73 -16.74
CA ALA A 289 -13.79 17.67 -18.20
C ALA A 289 -13.81 16.22 -18.70
N GLY A 290 -14.62 15.97 -19.74
CA GLY A 290 -14.79 14.64 -20.33
C GLY A 290 -15.77 13.74 -19.57
N ASP A 291 -15.97 12.54 -20.10
CA ASP A 291 -16.81 11.48 -19.53
C ASP A 291 -15.94 10.37 -18.90
N GLU A 292 -16.55 9.21 -18.63
CA GLU A 292 -15.84 8.06 -18.08
C GLU A 292 -14.77 7.47 -19.01
N PHE A 293 -14.82 7.78 -20.31
CA PHE A 293 -13.83 7.35 -21.29
C PHE A 293 -12.84 8.48 -21.62
N SER A 294 -12.74 9.49 -20.75
CA SER A 294 -11.74 10.55 -20.83
C SER A 294 -10.48 10.20 -20.04
N GLY A 295 -9.31 10.61 -20.53
CA GLY A 295 -8.04 10.43 -19.80
C GLY A 295 -7.93 11.26 -18.51
N ASN A 296 -8.93 12.12 -18.23
CA ASN A 296 -8.99 12.94 -17.02
C ASN A 296 -9.57 12.13 -15.85
N SER A 297 -8.85 12.06 -14.74
CA SER A 297 -9.26 11.22 -13.60
C SER A 297 -8.78 11.76 -12.27
N GLY A 298 -9.65 11.73 -11.26
CA GLY A 298 -9.27 11.84 -9.87
C GLY A 298 -8.92 10.46 -9.32
N VAL A 299 -7.81 10.34 -8.60
CA VAL A 299 -7.29 9.04 -8.19
C VAL A 299 -7.06 9.02 -6.69
N PHE A 300 -7.40 7.90 -6.07
CA PHE A 300 -6.79 7.53 -4.80
C PHE A 300 -6.19 6.12 -4.84
N ASN A 301 -5.18 5.92 -4.01
CA ASN A 301 -4.45 4.67 -3.87
C ASN A 301 -4.12 4.42 -2.40
N SER A 302 -4.05 3.15 -2.01
CA SER A 302 -3.37 2.70 -0.79
C SER A 302 -2.25 1.73 -1.15
N GLY A 303 -1.08 1.97 -0.57
CA GLY A 303 0.09 1.14 -0.79
C GLY A 303 0.72 0.64 0.49
N GLU A 304 1.60 -0.34 0.35
CA GLU A 304 2.50 -0.79 1.41
C GLU A 304 3.80 -1.30 0.77
N MET A 305 4.91 -1.22 1.51
CA MET A 305 6.16 -1.84 1.09
C MET A 305 6.09 -3.34 1.34
N GLU A 306 6.43 -4.14 0.33
CA GLU A 306 6.48 -5.59 0.51
C GLU A 306 7.61 -6.23 -0.28
N ILE A 307 8.21 -7.27 0.30
CA ILE A 307 9.10 -8.21 -0.38
C ILE A 307 8.24 -9.31 -0.99
N LEU A 308 8.16 -9.34 -2.31
CA LEU A 308 7.43 -10.35 -3.05
C LEU A 308 8.36 -11.51 -3.44
N ASP A 309 8.56 -12.48 -2.53
CA ASP A 309 9.40 -13.66 -2.77
C ASP A 309 8.83 -14.61 -3.83
N PRO A 310 9.67 -15.44 -4.48
CA PRO A 310 9.20 -16.53 -5.29
C PRO A 310 8.27 -17.45 -4.48
N LYS A 311 7.16 -17.86 -5.08
CA LYS A 311 6.14 -18.74 -4.46
C LYS A 311 5.38 -18.14 -3.27
N MET A 312 5.59 -16.87 -2.94
CA MET A 312 4.85 -16.20 -1.88
C MET A 312 3.35 -16.25 -2.14
N ARG A 313 2.60 -16.45 -1.05
CA ARG A 313 1.17 -16.18 -0.99
C ARG A 313 0.98 -14.85 -0.25
N PHE A 314 0.52 -13.83 -0.95
CA PHE A 314 0.34 -12.49 -0.40
C PHE A 314 -1.15 -12.14 -0.37
N GLU A 315 -1.65 -11.72 0.80
CA GLU A 315 -3.06 -11.42 1.01
C GLU A 315 -3.28 -9.94 1.30
N THR A 316 -4.21 -9.32 0.56
CA THR A 316 -4.61 -7.93 0.78
C THR A 316 -6.11 -7.87 0.99
N LYS A 317 -6.56 -6.93 1.82
CA LYS A 317 -7.97 -6.67 2.07
C LYS A 317 -8.23 -5.20 1.88
N MET A 318 -9.40 -4.85 1.38
CA MET A 318 -9.81 -3.47 1.23
C MET A 318 -11.34 -3.36 1.19
N SER A 319 -11.86 -2.16 1.35
CA SER A 319 -13.28 -1.88 1.16
C SER A 319 -13.48 -0.57 0.40
N TYR A 320 -14.38 -0.58 -0.58
CA TYR A 320 -14.93 0.62 -1.20
C TYR A 320 -16.31 0.90 -0.59
N ILE A 321 -16.49 2.05 0.04
CA ILE A 321 -17.69 2.37 0.80
C ILE A 321 -18.42 3.53 0.12
N LEU A 322 -19.62 3.26 -0.40
CA LEU A 322 -20.45 4.31 -0.98
C LEU A 322 -21.26 5.00 0.11
N GLY A 323 -21.16 6.32 0.20
CA GLY A 323 -21.95 7.07 1.16
C GLY A 323 -21.34 8.40 1.54
N THR A 324 -21.72 8.89 2.71
CA THR A 324 -21.14 10.09 3.29
C THR A 324 -19.79 9.80 3.94
N VAL A 325 -18.98 10.83 4.16
CA VAL A 325 -17.70 10.69 4.87
C VAL A 325 -17.87 10.14 6.29
N ASP A 326 -18.99 10.45 6.95
CA ASP A 326 -19.29 9.97 8.30
C ASP A 326 -19.55 8.45 8.29
N GLU A 327 -20.25 7.95 7.27
CA GLU A 327 -20.49 6.50 7.08
C GLU A 327 -19.18 5.74 6.79
N VAL A 328 -18.27 6.34 6.02
CA VAL A 328 -16.94 5.78 5.76
C VAL A 328 -16.13 5.70 7.05
N ARG A 329 -16.14 6.76 7.85
CA ARG A 329 -15.43 6.79 9.13
C ARG A 329 -16.03 5.82 10.15
N GLN A 330 -17.35 5.73 10.21
CA GLN A 330 -18.05 4.77 11.05
C GLN A 330 -17.69 3.33 10.66
N TYR A 331 -17.68 3.02 9.36
CA TYR A 331 -17.24 1.71 8.87
C TYR A 331 -15.81 1.40 9.34
N ALA A 332 -14.89 2.35 9.23
CA ALA A 332 -13.51 2.17 9.70
C ALA A 332 -13.40 1.96 11.23
N GLN A 333 -14.24 2.63 12.03
CA GLN A 333 -14.33 2.44 13.48
C GLN A 333 -14.83 1.03 13.84
N GLU A 334 -15.90 0.57 13.18
CA GLU A 334 -16.49 -0.77 13.40
C GLU A 334 -15.52 -1.90 13.04
N HIS A 335 -14.58 -1.63 12.12
CA HIS A 335 -13.57 -2.57 11.64
C HIS A 335 -12.15 -2.29 12.19
N GLU A 336 -11.99 -1.44 13.22
CA GLU A 336 -10.68 -1.07 13.78
C GLU A 336 -9.83 -2.31 14.13
N LYS A 337 -10.48 -3.35 14.68
CA LYS A 337 -9.82 -4.60 15.11
C LYS A 337 -9.17 -5.39 13.97
N ASP A 338 -9.61 -5.18 12.73
CA ASP A 338 -9.11 -5.91 11.55
C ASP A 338 -7.80 -5.30 11.03
N ARG A 339 -7.43 -4.11 11.55
CA ARG A 339 -6.13 -3.49 11.25
C ARG A 339 -4.97 -4.33 11.78
N THR A 340 -3.79 -4.10 11.24
CA THR A 340 -2.54 -4.73 11.71
C THR A 340 -2.35 -4.49 13.21
N GLN A 341 -2.42 -5.57 13.98
CA GLN A 341 -2.20 -5.58 15.42
C GLN A 341 -0.70 -5.77 15.73
N PRO A 342 -0.22 -5.37 16.92
CA PRO A 342 1.16 -5.59 17.37
C PRO A 342 1.45 -7.05 17.76
N GLU A 343 1.00 -7.99 16.94
CA GLU A 343 1.04 -9.44 17.17
C GLU A 343 1.64 -10.14 15.94
N PHE A 344 2.97 -10.22 15.89
CA PHE A 344 3.68 -10.81 14.77
C PHE A 344 4.16 -12.23 15.07
N ASP A 345 3.80 -13.17 14.20
CA ASP A 345 4.29 -14.54 14.18
C ASP A 345 5.07 -14.80 12.89
N PHE A 346 6.38 -14.96 13.03
CA PHE A 346 7.30 -15.12 11.90
C PHE A 346 7.47 -16.58 11.47
N SER A 347 6.53 -17.45 11.82
CA SER A 347 6.63 -18.87 11.52
C SER A 347 6.49 -19.21 10.04
N THR A 348 5.71 -18.41 9.28
CA THR A 348 5.39 -18.70 7.88
C THR A 348 5.83 -17.62 6.91
N ASP A 349 5.93 -16.37 7.36
CA ASP A 349 6.32 -15.22 6.55
C ASP A 349 6.85 -14.06 7.42
N ARG A 350 7.05 -12.89 6.79
CA ARG A 350 7.54 -11.67 7.45
C ARG A 350 6.42 -10.77 7.97
N GLN A 351 5.14 -11.03 7.67
CA GLN A 351 4.01 -10.18 8.03
C GLN A 351 4.23 -8.68 7.74
N HIS A 352 4.63 -8.35 6.50
CA HIS A 352 4.98 -7.01 6.02
C HIS A 352 6.23 -6.38 6.67
N TRP A 353 7.02 -7.15 7.42
CA TRP A 353 8.35 -6.71 7.80
C TRP A 353 9.29 -6.79 6.60
N VAL A 354 10.03 -5.72 6.36
CA VAL A 354 10.90 -5.58 5.20
C VAL A 354 12.31 -5.14 5.58
N TYR A 355 13.24 -5.27 4.64
CA TYR A 355 14.61 -4.79 4.74
C TYR A 355 15.05 -4.21 3.39
N TYR A 356 15.90 -3.20 3.37
CA TYR A 356 16.19 -2.42 2.15
C TYR A 356 17.49 -2.78 1.44
N GLU A 357 18.20 -3.79 1.94
CA GLU A 357 19.46 -4.26 1.37
C GLU A 357 19.42 -5.79 1.27
N SER A 358 20.26 -6.37 0.41
CA SER A 358 20.33 -7.83 0.28
C SER A 358 20.73 -8.48 1.61
N LEU A 359 19.86 -9.34 2.13
CA LEU A 359 20.01 -10.05 3.39
C LEU A 359 19.68 -11.53 3.14
N ASP A 360 20.58 -12.42 3.54
CA ASP A 360 20.28 -13.86 3.54
C ASP A 360 19.40 -14.15 4.76
N ASP A 361 18.10 -14.26 4.50
CA ASP A 361 17.09 -14.40 5.53
C ASP A 361 16.43 -15.80 5.56
N GLY A 362 17.17 -16.79 5.05
CA GLY A 362 16.70 -18.18 4.96
C GLY A 362 15.74 -18.46 3.80
N GLN A 363 15.28 -17.41 3.09
CA GLN A 363 14.36 -17.45 1.95
C GLN A 363 12.97 -18.00 2.28
N TYR A 364 11.94 -17.38 1.71
CA TYR A 364 10.56 -17.89 1.81
C TYR A 364 10.41 -19.22 1.02
N PRO A 365 9.58 -20.19 1.48
CA PRO A 365 8.75 -20.17 2.68
C PRO A 365 9.52 -20.46 3.96
N PHE A 366 9.13 -19.77 5.04
CA PHE A 366 9.75 -19.97 6.34
C PHE A 366 9.30 -21.29 6.97
N GLN A 367 10.22 -21.91 7.72
CA GLN A 367 9.99 -23.18 8.42
C GLN A 367 9.95 -22.95 9.93
N GLY A 368 8.95 -22.19 10.36
CA GLY A 368 8.69 -21.94 11.76
C GLY A 368 9.41 -20.72 12.32
N GLU A 369 10.25 -20.02 11.56
CA GLU A 369 11.01 -18.86 12.03
C GLU A 369 11.54 -18.01 10.88
N TRP A 370 11.76 -16.73 11.14
CA TRP A 370 12.52 -15.86 10.25
C TRP A 370 13.99 -15.88 10.65
N PHE A 371 14.79 -16.55 9.82
CA PHE A 371 16.24 -16.67 10.01
C PHE A 371 16.94 -15.46 9.40
N LEU A 372 17.98 -14.93 10.03
CA LEU A 372 18.79 -13.84 9.50
C LEU A 372 20.25 -14.23 9.65
N LYS A 373 20.95 -14.35 8.52
CA LYS A 373 22.38 -14.60 8.48
C LYS A 373 23.15 -13.29 8.44
N PHE A 374 24.19 -13.19 9.25
CA PHE A 374 24.98 -11.96 9.38
C PHE A 374 26.27 -11.98 8.54
N ASP A 375 26.40 -12.87 7.57
CA ASP A 375 27.61 -12.96 6.73
C ASP A 375 27.80 -11.73 5.81
N SER A 376 26.71 -11.05 5.43
CA SER A 376 26.70 -9.84 4.62
C SER A 376 26.38 -8.60 5.47
N LYS A 377 26.34 -7.43 4.82
CA LYS A 377 25.90 -6.20 5.49
C LYS A 377 24.49 -6.38 6.02
N ILE A 378 24.34 -6.23 7.32
CA ILE A 378 23.05 -6.34 7.99
C ILE A 378 22.35 -4.98 7.90
N THR A 379 21.04 -5.01 7.68
CA THR A 379 20.20 -3.82 7.57
C THR A 379 19.07 -3.90 8.60
N PRO A 380 18.60 -2.76 9.12
CA PRO A 380 17.44 -2.77 10.01
C PRO A 380 16.22 -3.40 9.34
N LEU A 381 15.46 -4.15 10.14
CA LEU A 381 14.16 -4.69 9.75
C LEU A 381 13.08 -3.68 10.09
N TRP A 382 12.28 -3.31 9.11
CA TRP A 382 11.22 -2.31 9.22
C TRP A 382 9.87 -3.00 9.29
N GLY A 383 9.11 -2.75 10.35
CA GLY A 383 7.74 -3.24 10.45
C GLY A 383 6.77 -2.48 9.52
N PRO A 384 5.53 -2.98 9.41
CA PRO A 384 4.49 -2.35 8.58
C PRO A 384 4.16 -0.92 9.01
N SER A 385 3.47 -0.18 8.13
CA SER A 385 2.89 1.12 8.49
C SER A 385 1.66 0.93 9.36
N VAL A 386 1.71 1.42 10.61
CA VAL A 386 0.66 1.20 11.61
C VAL A 386 0.21 2.52 12.24
N ALA A 387 -0.80 2.46 13.11
CA ALA A 387 -1.19 3.57 13.98
C ALA A 387 -1.67 2.98 15.31
N TRP A 388 -0.75 2.74 16.24
CA TRP A 388 -1.07 2.20 17.55
C TRP A 388 -0.98 3.25 18.64
N ASP A 389 -2.01 3.30 19.49
CA ASP A 389 -1.96 4.10 20.70
C ASP A 389 -0.96 3.50 21.69
N ALA A 390 0.19 4.16 21.85
CA ALA A 390 1.25 3.78 22.77
C ALA A 390 0.75 3.64 24.22
N SER A 391 -0.32 4.34 24.60
CA SER A 391 -0.88 4.25 25.95
C SER A 391 -1.43 2.86 26.25
N LYS A 392 -1.90 2.12 25.23
CA LYS A 392 -2.47 0.76 25.35
C LYS A 392 -1.41 -0.34 25.35
N ILE A 393 -0.19 -0.06 24.89
CA ILE A 393 0.90 -1.06 24.78
C ILE A 393 1.99 -0.69 25.79
N LYS A 394 2.07 -1.42 26.90
CA LYS A 394 3.08 -1.16 27.95
C LYS A 394 4.28 -2.08 27.87
N LYS A 395 4.12 -3.23 27.23
CA LYS A 395 5.15 -4.24 27.08
C LYS A 395 5.02 -4.89 25.71
N MET A 396 6.15 -5.35 25.19
CA MET A 396 6.22 -6.27 24.07
C MET A 396 7.21 -7.38 24.40
N TYR A 397 7.07 -8.51 23.73
CA TYR A 397 7.89 -9.70 23.94
C TYR A 397 8.47 -10.13 22.60
N LEU A 398 9.81 -10.08 22.50
CA LEU A 398 10.54 -10.61 21.35
C LEU A 398 10.99 -12.03 21.70
N ARG A 399 10.50 -13.02 20.95
CA ARG A 399 11.00 -14.40 21.07
C ARG A 399 12.02 -14.64 19.97
N ALA A 400 13.29 -14.80 20.36
CA ALA A 400 14.38 -14.91 19.41
C ALA A 400 15.51 -15.83 19.92
N ALA A 401 16.25 -16.43 18.98
CA ALA A 401 17.47 -17.17 19.26
C ALA A 401 18.64 -16.51 18.56
N TYR A 402 19.79 -16.40 19.23
CA TYR A 402 20.97 -15.74 18.70
C TYR A 402 22.21 -16.59 18.90
N GLN A 403 23.01 -16.74 17.84
CA GLN A 403 24.33 -17.37 17.92
C GLN A 403 25.39 -16.37 17.50
N GLY A 404 26.28 -16.04 18.43
CA GLY A 404 27.46 -15.26 18.08
C GLY A 404 28.27 -14.80 19.26
N ASP A 405 28.75 -13.56 19.19
CA ASP A 405 29.45 -12.90 20.29
C ASP A 405 28.44 -11.97 20.97
N PRO A 406 28.61 -11.58 22.24
CA PRO A 406 27.69 -10.65 22.91
C PRO A 406 27.28 -9.48 21.99
N GLN A 407 25.98 -9.32 21.82
CA GLN A 407 25.40 -8.38 20.85
C GLN A 407 24.19 -7.70 21.48
N GLN A 408 24.06 -6.41 21.20
CA GLN A 408 22.86 -5.65 21.49
C GLN A 408 22.02 -5.51 20.22
N LEU A 409 20.74 -5.85 20.34
CA LEU A 409 19.73 -5.52 19.34
C LEU A 409 19.08 -4.20 19.75
N ARG A 410 18.95 -3.26 18.82
CA ARG A 410 18.25 -2.01 19.07
C ARG A 410 16.81 -2.12 18.58
N PHE A 411 15.87 -2.03 19.50
CA PHE A 411 14.45 -1.93 19.21
C PHE A 411 14.07 -0.45 19.11
N ILE A 412 13.50 -0.04 17.98
CA ILE A 412 13.23 1.36 17.64
C ILE A 412 11.75 1.52 17.33
N TRP A 413 11.17 2.66 17.69
CA TRP A 413 9.81 3.02 17.32
C TRP A 413 9.73 4.42 16.73
N HIS A 414 8.87 4.59 15.74
CA HIS A 414 8.56 5.89 15.17
C HIS A 414 7.20 6.33 15.65
N ARG A 415 7.10 7.58 16.10
CA ARG A 415 5.82 8.23 16.36
C ARG A 415 5.32 8.88 15.09
N GLN A 416 4.01 9.10 14.99
CA GLN A 416 3.43 9.97 13.96
C GLN A 416 4.11 11.35 13.92
N SER A 417 4.49 11.87 15.09
CA SER A 417 5.18 13.16 15.25
C SER A 417 6.71 13.10 15.07
N SER A 418 7.30 11.93 14.81
CA SER A 418 8.75 11.83 14.65
C SER A 418 9.21 12.57 13.39
N PRO A 419 10.10 13.58 13.51
CA PRO A 419 10.70 14.25 12.36
C PRO A 419 11.63 13.27 11.66
N GLN A 420 11.31 12.96 10.40
CA GLN A 420 12.02 12.02 9.52
C GLN A 420 12.25 10.58 10.08
N PRO A 421 12.46 9.59 9.21
CA PRO A 421 12.78 8.24 9.65
C PRO A 421 14.19 8.08 10.22
N TYR A 422 15.05 9.12 10.25
CA TYR A 422 16.50 8.99 10.46
C TYR A 422 17.12 9.92 11.51
N ASP A 423 16.31 10.71 12.23
CA ASP A 423 16.83 11.56 13.30
C ASP A 423 17.11 10.73 14.56
N ASN A 424 18.13 11.16 15.33
CA ASN A 424 18.68 10.50 16.52
C ASN A 424 17.67 9.62 17.29
N TYR A 425 17.79 8.30 17.13
CA TYR A 425 16.92 7.31 17.76
C TYR A 425 17.17 7.10 19.25
N GLU A 426 18.13 7.79 19.87
CA GLU A 426 18.45 7.59 21.29
C GLU A 426 17.22 7.71 22.19
N SER A 427 16.34 8.68 21.92
CA SER A 427 15.10 8.87 22.69
C SER A 427 13.93 8.00 22.24
N LEU A 428 14.08 7.25 21.15
CA LEU A 428 13.05 6.43 20.50
C LEU A 428 13.50 4.97 20.31
N SER A 429 14.41 4.51 21.17
CA SER A 429 14.94 3.17 21.10
C SER A 429 15.27 2.58 22.47
N LEU A 430 15.38 1.27 22.51
CA LEU A 430 15.85 0.49 23.65
C LEU A 430 16.84 -0.56 23.16
N LEU A 431 17.88 -0.82 23.95
CA LEU A 431 18.86 -1.88 23.68
C LEU A 431 18.46 -3.16 24.41
N ILE A 432 18.52 -4.27 23.69
CA ILE A 432 18.22 -5.61 24.17
C ILE A 432 19.51 -6.42 24.08
N ASP A 433 20.05 -6.85 25.22
CA ASP A 433 21.20 -7.75 25.26
C ASP A 433 20.78 -9.16 24.82
N LEU A 434 21.31 -9.62 23.68
CA LEU A 434 21.02 -10.96 23.16
C LEU A 434 21.89 -12.00 23.86
N ILE A 435 21.29 -13.14 24.23
CA ILE A 435 21.99 -14.29 24.81
C ILE A 435 22.58 -15.12 23.66
N PRO A 436 23.91 -15.25 23.54
CA PRO A 436 24.56 -15.85 22.37
C PRO A 436 24.73 -17.39 22.49
N ASP A 437 23.70 -18.11 22.94
CA ASP A 437 23.74 -19.57 23.19
C ASP A 437 23.02 -20.40 22.12
N GLY A 438 22.51 -19.74 21.07
CA GLY A 438 21.75 -20.37 19.99
C GLY A 438 20.38 -20.91 20.41
N GLN A 439 19.92 -20.65 21.63
CA GLN A 439 18.60 -21.08 22.14
C GLN A 439 17.58 -19.94 22.04
N TYR A 440 16.30 -20.32 21.99
CA TYR A 440 15.22 -19.35 22.04
C TYR A 440 15.06 -18.79 23.45
N HIS A 441 15.09 -17.46 23.54
CA HIS A 441 14.76 -16.70 24.73
C HIS A 441 13.61 -15.74 24.45
N THR A 442 12.90 -15.36 25.51
CA THR A 442 11.86 -14.33 25.45
C THR A 442 12.40 -13.07 26.11
N TYR A 443 12.63 -12.04 25.30
CA TYR A 443 13.10 -10.73 25.75
C TYR A 443 11.90 -9.83 26.03
N GLU A 444 11.71 -9.43 27.29
CA GLU A 444 10.69 -8.44 27.66
C GLU A 444 11.19 -7.02 27.31
N ILE A 445 10.39 -6.30 26.54
CA ILE A 445 10.61 -4.92 26.15
C ILE A 445 9.64 -4.07 26.98
N ASP A 446 10.13 -3.51 28.09
CA ASP A 446 9.33 -2.64 28.98
C ASP A 446 9.24 -1.21 28.43
N LEU A 447 8.14 -0.95 27.72
CA LEU A 447 7.83 0.34 27.09
C LEU A 447 7.22 1.33 28.08
N SER A 448 6.72 0.86 29.23
CA SER A 448 6.05 1.70 30.23
C SER A 448 6.95 2.76 30.86
N LYS A 449 8.26 2.55 30.81
CA LYS A 449 9.29 3.44 31.36
C LYS A 449 9.98 4.31 30.30
N GLN A 450 9.63 4.13 29.02
CA GLN A 450 10.27 4.85 27.93
C GLN A 450 9.55 6.17 27.66
N GLU A 451 10.18 7.30 27.97
CA GLU A 451 9.59 8.64 27.72
C GLU A 451 9.27 8.87 26.23
N GLY A 452 10.00 8.19 25.35
CA GLY A 452 9.77 8.20 23.91
C GLY A 452 8.53 7.45 23.46
N TRP A 453 8.00 6.52 24.26
CA TRP A 453 6.86 5.67 23.90
C TRP A 453 5.54 6.35 24.27
N ARG A 454 5.04 7.22 23.39
CA ARG A 454 3.82 8.01 23.62
C ARG A 454 3.16 8.45 22.31
N GLY A 455 1.87 8.77 22.41
CA GLY A 455 1.04 9.14 21.26
C GLY A 455 0.88 7.95 20.30
N ASN A 456 0.71 8.26 19.03
CA ASN A 456 0.53 7.25 18.00
C ASN A 456 1.88 6.72 17.47
N ILE A 457 2.10 5.41 17.59
CA ILE A 457 3.23 4.69 17.01
C ILE A 457 2.90 4.33 15.57
N ARG A 458 3.73 4.80 14.63
CA ARG A 458 3.51 4.63 13.20
C ARG A 458 4.28 3.47 12.58
N ARG A 459 5.35 3.02 13.23
CA ARG A 459 6.23 1.94 12.74
C ARG A 459 7.17 1.46 13.84
N LEU A 460 7.54 0.18 13.80
CA LEU A 460 8.63 -0.40 14.58
C LEU A 460 9.83 -0.72 13.68
N MET A 461 11.01 -0.75 14.27
CA MET A 461 12.22 -1.21 13.61
C MET A 461 13.07 -2.05 14.56
N ILE A 462 13.67 -3.11 14.03
CA ILE A 462 14.61 -3.99 14.73
C ILE A 462 15.96 -3.81 14.04
N ASP A 463 16.91 -3.22 14.74
CA ASP A 463 18.26 -2.98 14.23
C ASP A 463 19.26 -3.91 14.96
N PRO A 464 19.67 -5.03 14.33
CA PRO A 464 20.68 -5.92 14.87
C PRO A 464 22.11 -5.39 14.69
N GLY A 465 22.32 -4.16 14.20
CA GLY A 465 23.60 -3.58 13.84
C GLY A 465 23.88 -3.66 12.34
N ASN A 466 24.97 -3.05 11.88
CA ASN A 466 25.30 -2.89 10.44
C ASN A 466 26.62 -3.56 10.02
N THR A 467 27.30 -4.23 10.93
CA THR A 467 28.61 -4.84 10.68
C THR A 467 28.43 -6.33 10.38
N PRO A 468 28.93 -6.83 9.24
CA PRO A 468 28.93 -8.27 8.95
C PRO A 468 29.65 -9.06 10.05
N LYS A 469 29.06 -10.19 10.43
CA LYS A 469 29.58 -11.14 11.40
C LYS A 469 29.48 -12.57 10.85
N THR A 470 30.54 -13.01 10.18
CA THR A 470 30.60 -14.32 9.52
C THR A 470 30.28 -15.47 10.49
N GLY A 471 29.39 -16.35 10.09
CA GLY A 471 28.95 -17.53 10.85
C GLY A 471 28.00 -17.22 12.01
N LYS A 472 27.58 -15.96 12.17
CA LYS A 472 26.61 -15.55 13.20
C LYS A 472 25.22 -15.41 12.58
N TRP A 473 24.20 -15.60 13.41
CA TRP A 473 22.80 -15.54 12.96
C TRP A 473 21.84 -15.14 14.08
N LEU A 474 20.68 -14.63 13.68
CA LEU A 474 19.53 -14.32 14.52
C LEU A 474 18.30 -15.04 13.96
N LYS A 475 17.52 -15.69 14.82
CA LYS A 475 16.21 -16.27 14.47
C LYS A 475 15.13 -15.52 15.22
N LEU A 476 14.13 -15.02 14.50
CA LEU A 476 12.96 -14.37 15.06
C LEU A 476 11.78 -15.34 14.99
N LYS A 477 11.14 -15.58 16.14
CA LYS A 477 9.95 -16.42 16.24
C LYS A 477 8.68 -15.55 16.27
N SER A 478 8.68 -14.53 17.11
CA SER A 478 7.52 -13.66 17.28
C SER A 478 7.89 -12.31 17.92
N LEU A 479 7.02 -11.32 17.71
CA LEU A 479 7.01 -10.05 18.42
C LEU A 479 5.55 -9.72 18.79
N THR A 480 5.21 -9.82 20.07
CA THR A 480 3.82 -9.83 20.56
C THR A 480 3.63 -8.91 21.77
N THR A 481 2.40 -8.47 22.07
CA THR A 481 2.12 -7.74 23.33
C THR A 481 1.80 -8.67 24.50
N THR A 482 1.51 -9.93 24.20
CA THR A 482 1.32 -11.00 25.20
C THR A 482 2.55 -11.90 25.25
N GLN A 483 2.92 -12.37 26.44
CA GLN A 483 4.05 -13.28 26.60
C GLN A 483 3.75 -14.64 25.90
N PRO A 484 4.61 -15.08 24.95
CA PRO A 484 4.38 -16.27 24.11
C PRO A 484 4.85 -17.60 24.72
#